data_AF-A0A085WHL8-F1
#
_entry.id   AF-A0A085WHL8-F1
#
_cell.length_a   1.000
_cell.length_b   1.000
_cell.length_c   1.000
_cell.angle_alpha   90.00
_cell.angle_beta   90.00
_cell.angle_gamma   90.00
#
_symmetry.space_group_name_H-M   'P 1'
#
loop_
_entity.id
_entity.type
_entity.pdbx_description
1 polymer ?
#
loop_
_entity_poly.entity_id
_entity_poly.type
_entity_poly.pdbx_seq_one_letter_code
_entity_poly.pdbx_strand_id
1 'polypeptide(L)'
;MSQARAQGDASTAARDFYADLMSTTQGSRAIMLAERERWLRSVTIEGREEQLFEFEMLLRGVERYFHLHNSVVDAHERPLVTRDFHEELEDVRDAIHRAIRIGRRLLDPDSDSKRVFRKYVESQLADDRVRSAFIEEELVQETPQESLFVLREAFEALRNLIDHLLKLPVCSLNLFTDVGNLALREIVLNRYFRPFRSLEFRIEYDRLRSVRVLDLLASQPADVRPGFSTAFLALFRLLHYLSYVAQEGDEAPPRRVRVVLALVRSEAVSLVGYLRHELAMQVGPKRLKAAGLRAARDIAKETNRIAREVLPAQEDAETGPSMKAAAAFTALFRAQIVALVEALAPGAATAEDTFAQLVSQEAMAQRLRKDLWVFGQLCRATETAMHSEDVPAAEAALSSLKSFLSYFQDGSYQLLRYSDYEPFDRFTGLLLELPWPPEGPGIRHRLAEDLRLFTPTLESTFTSVSRRVLLQGRTFDRKEAEALRDRFLAPAHR
;
A
#
# COMPACT_ATOMS: atom_id res chain seq x y z
N MET A 1 -10.55 13.53 -44.93
CA MET A 1 -10.65 12.36 -44.03
C MET A 1 -9.36 12.16 -43.21
N SER A 2 -8.91 13.14 -42.42
CA SER A 2 -7.68 12.97 -41.60
C SER A 2 -7.63 13.82 -40.31
N GLN A 3 -8.79 14.23 -39.77
CA GLN A 3 -8.85 15.01 -38.52
C GLN A 3 -9.74 14.38 -37.42
N ALA A 4 -10.38 13.24 -37.67
CA ALA A 4 -11.25 12.57 -36.69
C ALA A 4 -10.54 11.51 -35.82
N ARG A 5 -9.22 11.32 -35.95
CA ARG A 5 -8.47 10.30 -35.17
C ARG A 5 -7.71 10.84 -33.95
N ALA A 6 -7.70 12.14 -33.71
CA ALA A 6 -6.91 12.75 -32.63
C ALA A 6 -7.69 12.94 -31.30
N GLN A 7 -8.99 12.65 -31.26
CA GLN A 7 -9.82 12.78 -30.04
C GLN A 7 -10.05 11.45 -29.29
N GLY A 8 -9.48 10.34 -29.79
CA GLY A 8 -9.67 9.00 -29.22
C GLY A 8 -8.71 8.61 -28.08
N ASP A 9 -7.64 9.37 -27.83
CA ASP A 9 -6.58 8.96 -26.89
C ASP A 9 -6.70 9.56 -25.48
N ALA A 10 -7.60 10.52 -25.24
CA ALA A 10 -7.77 11.14 -23.92
C ALA A 10 -8.57 10.26 -22.94
N SER A 11 -9.46 9.39 -23.43
CA SER A 11 -10.28 8.51 -22.58
C SER A 11 -9.53 7.27 -22.07
N THR A 12 -8.37 6.97 -22.64
CA THR A 12 -7.45 5.92 -22.19
C THR A 12 -6.68 6.34 -20.93
N ALA A 13 -6.68 7.63 -20.59
CA ALA A 13 -5.95 8.20 -19.46
C ALA A 13 -6.60 7.96 -18.08
N ALA A 14 -7.90 7.66 -18.04
CA ALA A 14 -8.65 7.51 -16.79
C ALA A 14 -8.39 6.18 -16.10
N ARG A 15 -7.85 5.18 -16.82
CA ARG A 15 -7.78 3.84 -16.27
C ARG A 15 -6.80 3.71 -15.12
N ASP A 16 -5.67 4.44 -15.04
CA ASP A 16 -4.68 3.92 -14.09
C ASP A 16 -3.54 4.82 -13.64
N PHE A 17 -3.65 6.12 -13.29
CA PHE A 17 -2.44 6.78 -12.75
C PHE A 17 -1.81 6.00 -11.56
N TYR A 18 -2.62 5.51 -10.63
CA TYR A 18 -2.13 4.69 -9.53
C TYR A 18 -1.80 3.26 -9.95
N ALA A 19 -2.64 2.52 -10.68
CA ALA A 19 -2.25 1.16 -11.05
C ALA A 19 -1.29 1.07 -12.25
N ASP A 20 -1.11 2.12 -13.06
CA ASP A 20 -0.01 2.31 -14.03
C ASP A 20 1.28 2.59 -13.27
N LEU A 21 1.26 3.45 -12.25
CA LEU A 21 2.41 3.63 -11.37
C LEU A 21 2.82 2.29 -10.74
N MET A 22 1.84 1.52 -10.25
CA MET A 22 2.07 0.21 -9.62
C MET A 22 2.53 -0.83 -10.66
N SER A 23 1.88 -0.92 -11.83
CA SER A 23 2.20 -1.89 -12.88
C SER A 23 3.57 -1.63 -13.50
N THR A 24 3.94 -0.37 -13.68
CA THR A 24 5.28 0.04 -14.17
C THR A 24 6.37 -0.44 -13.21
N THR A 25 6.14 -0.40 -11.90
CA THR A 25 7.11 -0.91 -10.90
C THR A 25 7.15 -2.45 -10.81
N GLN A 26 6.13 -3.13 -11.33
CA GLN A 26 5.85 -4.55 -11.09
C GLN A 26 5.84 -5.45 -12.35
N GLY A 27 6.10 -4.90 -13.54
CA GLY A 27 5.76 -5.51 -14.84
C GLY A 27 6.14 -6.99 -15.07
N SER A 28 7.30 -7.46 -14.58
CA SER A 28 7.71 -8.86 -14.75
C SER A 28 6.98 -9.86 -13.84
N ARG A 29 6.17 -9.38 -12.89
CA ARG A 29 5.45 -10.18 -11.87
C ARG A 29 3.93 -10.07 -11.98
N ALA A 30 3.40 -9.42 -13.03
CA ALA A 30 1.98 -9.11 -13.15
C ALA A 30 1.07 -10.34 -12.95
N ILE A 31 1.38 -11.48 -13.57
CA ILE A 31 0.61 -12.74 -13.41
C ILE A 31 0.59 -13.20 -11.95
N MET A 32 1.75 -13.25 -11.30
CA MET A 32 1.88 -13.68 -9.91
C MET A 32 1.17 -12.72 -8.96
N LEU A 33 1.19 -11.42 -9.24
CA LEU A 33 0.50 -10.42 -8.43
C LEU A 33 -1.01 -10.51 -8.57
N ALA A 34 -1.52 -10.78 -9.78
CA ALA A 34 -2.94 -11.04 -10.00
C ALA A 34 -3.42 -12.32 -9.28
N GLU A 35 -2.58 -13.35 -9.19
CA GLU A 35 -2.85 -14.55 -8.39
C GLU A 35 -2.81 -14.27 -6.88
N ARG A 36 -1.83 -13.49 -6.41
CA ARG A 36 -1.74 -13.04 -5.02
C ARG A 36 -2.96 -12.20 -4.62
N GLU A 37 -3.42 -11.31 -5.50
CA GLU A 37 -4.62 -10.53 -5.30
C GLU A 37 -5.87 -11.42 -5.19
N ARG A 38 -6.06 -12.36 -6.13
CA ARG A 38 -7.16 -13.33 -6.08
C ARG A 38 -7.13 -14.15 -4.78
N TRP A 39 -5.94 -14.59 -4.37
CA TRP A 39 -5.75 -15.27 -3.08
C TRP A 39 -6.16 -14.38 -1.92
N LEU A 40 -5.66 -13.15 -1.82
CA LEU A 40 -5.95 -12.26 -0.71
C LEU A 40 -7.45 -11.98 -0.59
N ARG A 41 -8.15 -11.85 -1.71
CA ARG A 41 -9.62 -11.71 -1.72
C ARG A 41 -10.36 -12.93 -1.16
N SER A 42 -9.80 -14.13 -1.34
CA SER A 42 -10.34 -15.39 -0.78
C SER A 42 -10.10 -15.57 0.72
N VAL A 43 -9.13 -14.86 1.30
CA VAL A 43 -8.84 -14.93 2.75
C VAL A 43 -10.00 -14.30 3.53
N THR A 44 -10.61 -15.05 4.42
CA THR A 44 -11.86 -14.66 5.12
C THR A 44 -11.64 -13.83 6.39
N ILE A 45 -10.39 -13.55 6.75
CA ILE A 45 -10.04 -12.86 7.99
C ILE A 45 -10.23 -11.35 7.86
N GLU A 46 -10.79 -10.74 8.90
CA GLU A 46 -10.92 -9.29 8.99
C GLU A 46 -9.55 -8.60 9.02
N GLY A 47 -9.38 -7.56 8.21
CA GLY A 47 -8.13 -6.81 8.12
C GLY A 47 -6.98 -7.61 7.50
N ARG A 48 -7.27 -8.61 6.66
CA ARG A 48 -6.27 -9.39 5.90
C ARG A 48 -5.24 -8.53 5.16
N GLU A 49 -5.64 -7.36 4.66
CA GLU A 49 -4.73 -6.42 3.98
C GLU A 49 -3.70 -5.83 4.95
N GLU A 50 -4.15 -5.51 6.17
CA GLU A 50 -3.30 -5.01 7.25
C GLU A 50 -2.39 -6.10 7.81
N GLN A 51 -2.89 -7.34 7.89
CA GLN A 51 -2.08 -8.48 8.26
C GLN A 51 -1.01 -8.76 7.20
N LEU A 52 -1.35 -8.70 5.91
CA LEU A 52 -0.39 -8.87 4.83
C LEU A 52 0.64 -7.73 4.81
N PHE A 53 0.21 -6.49 5.08
CA PHE A 53 1.12 -5.36 5.24
C PHE A 53 2.11 -5.60 6.37
N GLU A 54 1.63 -5.96 7.57
CA GLU A 54 2.49 -6.23 8.72
C GLU A 54 3.48 -7.37 8.42
N PHE A 55 3.02 -8.42 7.74
CA PHE A 55 3.86 -9.54 7.33
C PHE A 55 4.99 -9.07 6.41
N GLU A 56 4.67 -8.41 5.30
CA GLU A 56 5.69 -7.93 4.34
C GLU A 56 6.59 -6.84 4.94
N MET A 57 6.05 -6.00 5.81
CA MET A 57 6.84 -5.04 6.60
C MET A 57 7.89 -5.77 7.44
N LEU A 58 7.54 -6.85 8.14
CA LEU A 58 8.50 -7.62 8.94
C LEU A 58 9.53 -8.32 8.06
N LEU A 59 9.16 -8.84 6.89
CA LEU A 59 10.11 -9.42 5.94
C LEU A 59 11.16 -8.39 5.49
N ARG A 60 10.69 -7.18 5.09
CA ARG A 60 11.59 -6.06 4.76
C ARG A 60 12.44 -5.67 5.95
N GLY A 61 11.83 -5.56 7.13
CA GLY A 61 12.52 -5.17 8.35
C GLY A 61 13.65 -6.12 8.70
N VAL A 62 13.40 -7.43 8.69
CA VAL A 62 14.42 -8.45 8.96
C VAL A 62 15.59 -8.31 7.98
N GLU A 63 15.33 -8.20 6.69
CA GLU A 63 16.37 -8.01 5.68
C GLU A 63 17.19 -6.73 5.90
N ARG A 64 16.51 -5.58 6.12
CA ARG A 64 17.20 -4.31 6.37
C ARG A 64 17.96 -4.30 7.69
N TYR A 65 17.55 -5.07 8.69
CA TYR A 65 18.19 -5.11 10.00
C TYR A 65 19.56 -5.81 9.97
N PHE A 66 19.70 -6.85 9.14
CA PHE A 66 21.00 -7.52 8.95
C PHE A 66 22.01 -6.68 8.18
N HIS A 67 21.56 -5.64 7.47
CA HIS A 67 22.46 -4.71 6.83
C HIS A 67 23.12 -3.77 7.86
N LEU A 68 24.41 -3.96 8.10
CA LEU A 68 25.19 -3.17 9.07
C LEU A 68 25.15 -1.66 8.82
N HIS A 69 24.89 -1.19 7.59
CA HIS A 69 24.71 0.24 7.32
C HIS A 69 23.47 0.83 8.03
N ASN A 70 22.47 -0.01 8.33
CA ASN A 70 21.29 0.34 9.12
C ASN A 70 21.50 0.13 10.62
N SER A 71 22.65 -0.41 11.04
CA SER A 71 23.02 -0.48 12.45
C SER A 71 23.12 0.92 13.04
N VAL A 72 22.66 1.03 14.28
CA VAL A 72 22.67 2.26 15.07
C VAL A 72 24.03 2.46 15.76
N VAL A 73 24.90 1.45 15.74
CA VAL A 73 26.19 1.51 16.42
C VAL A 73 27.21 2.29 15.59
N ASP A 74 27.86 3.25 16.25
CA ASP A 74 29.02 3.92 15.67
C ASP A 74 30.22 2.97 15.69
N ALA A 75 30.55 2.45 14.50
CA ALA A 75 31.70 1.57 14.30
C ALA A 75 33.04 2.22 14.66
N HIS A 76 33.11 3.57 14.75
CA HIS A 76 34.31 4.29 15.17
C HIS A 76 34.51 4.25 16.69
N GLU A 77 33.42 4.26 17.45
CA GLU A 77 33.46 4.20 18.93
C GLU A 77 33.57 2.75 19.42
N ARG A 78 32.95 1.80 18.72
CA ARG A 78 32.99 0.37 19.06
C ARG A 78 33.19 -0.49 17.81
N PRO A 79 34.38 -1.11 17.64
CA PRO A 79 34.64 -2.00 16.52
C PRO A 79 33.60 -3.12 16.44
N LEU A 80 32.93 -3.24 15.29
CA LEU A 80 31.85 -4.23 15.09
C LEU A 80 32.33 -5.68 15.26
N VAL A 81 33.61 -5.96 14.98
CA VAL A 81 34.17 -7.32 14.99
C VAL A 81 34.20 -7.92 16.40
N THR A 82 34.39 -7.09 17.43
CA THR A 82 34.50 -7.53 18.84
C THR A 82 33.19 -7.39 19.61
N ARG A 83 32.13 -6.90 18.95
CA ARG A 83 30.83 -6.65 19.57
C ARG A 83 30.03 -7.95 19.67
N ASP A 84 29.26 -8.05 20.74
CA ASP A 84 28.22 -9.06 20.89
C ASP A 84 26.91 -8.60 20.21
N PHE A 85 26.38 -9.44 19.33
CA PHE A 85 25.14 -9.24 18.58
C PHE A 85 23.96 -10.02 19.17
N HIS A 86 24.06 -10.45 20.42
CA HIS A 86 23.01 -11.19 21.11
C HIS A 86 21.66 -10.44 21.10
N GLU A 87 21.67 -9.15 21.45
CA GLU A 87 20.45 -8.33 21.50
C GLU A 87 19.79 -8.19 20.11
N GLU A 88 20.59 -8.01 19.05
CA GLU A 88 20.11 -7.97 17.68
C GLU A 88 19.46 -9.28 17.23
N LEU A 89 20.04 -10.42 17.62
CA LEU A 89 19.46 -11.72 17.31
C LEU A 89 18.14 -11.95 18.05
N GLU A 90 18.02 -11.48 19.29
CA GLU A 90 16.74 -11.51 20.01
C GLU A 90 15.65 -10.67 19.31
N ASP A 91 16.02 -9.53 18.74
CA ASP A 91 15.11 -8.64 18.01
C ASP A 91 14.60 -9.29 16.72
N VAL A 92 15.53 -9.89 15.95
CA VAL A 92 15.19 -10.63 14.75
C VAL A 92 14.32 -11.84 15.09
N ARG A 93 14.63 -12.58 16.18
CA ARG A 93 13.80 -13.68 16.66
C ARG A 93 12.37 -13.22 16.93
N ASP A 94 12.16 -12.10 17.63
CA ASP A 94 10.80 -11.58 17.89
C ASP A 94 10.08 -11.18 16.60
N ALA A 95 10.78 -10.54 15.66
CA ALA A 95 10.22 -10.16 14.35
C ALA A 95 9.81 -11.40 13.52
N ILE A 96 10.68 -12.42 13.44
CA ILE A 96 10.39 -13.70 12.77
C ILE A 96 9.22 -14.40 13.46
N HIS A 97 9.19 -14.43 14.79
CA HIS A 97 8.10 -15.03 15.55
C HIS A 97 6.75 -14.36 15.24
N ARG A 98 6.73 -13.02 15.13
CA ARG A 98 5.52 -12.30 14.72
C ARG A 98 5.13 -12.59 13.27
N ALA A 99 6.10 -12.65 12.35
CA ALA A 99 5.86 -13.00 10.95
C ALA A 99 5.23 -14.41 10.82
N ILE A 100 5.73 -15.40 11.57
CA ILE A 100 5.15 -16.75 11.63
C ILE A 100 3.69 -16.70 12.08
N ARG A 101 3.38 -15.97 13.16
CA ARG A 101 2.00 -15.85 13.68
C ARG A 101 1.05 -15.21 12.66
N ILE A 102 1.52 -14.22 11.90
CA ILE A 102 0.71 -13.61 10.84
C ILE A 102 0.54 -14.57 9.67
N GLY A 103 1.62 -15.23 9.24
CA GLY A 103 1.58 -16.23 8.16
C GLY A 103 0.60 -17.35 8.45
N ARG A 104 0.54 -17.86 9.70
CA ARG A 104 -0.46 -18.86 10.12
C ARG A 104 -1.89 -18.37 10.00
N ARG A 105 -2.16 -17.09 10.29
CA ARG A 105 -3.50 -16.52 10.14
C ARG A 105 -3.87 -16.40 8.67
N LEU A 106 -2.95 -15.94 7.82
CA LEU A 106 -3.22 -15.76 6.39
C LEU A 106 -3.35 -17.09 5.61
N LEU A 107 -2.93 -18.22 6.18
CA LEU A 107 -3.10 -19.55 5.60
C LEU A 107 -4.53 -20.08 5.77
N ASP A 108 -5.00 -20.82 4.77
CA ASP A 108 -6.22 -21.62 4.88
C ASP A 108 -5.98 -22.83 5.80
N PRO A 109 -6.74 -23.02 6.90
CA PRO A 109 -6.48 -24.09 7.89
C PRO A 109 -6.49 -25.50 7.30
N ASP A 110 -7.37 -25.78 6.34
CA ASP A 110 -7.50 -27.10 5.72
C ASP A 110 -6.28 -27.39 4.82
N SER A 111 -5.88 -26.41 4.03
CA SER A 111 -4.68 -26.49 3.19
C SER A 111 -3.41 -26.62 4.02
N ASP A 112 -3.29 -25.88 5.12
CA ASP A 112 -2.14 -25.95 6.03
C ASP A 112 -2.01 -27.33 6.68
N SER A 113 -3.11 -27.85 7.24
CA SER A 113 -3.15 -29.17 7.89
C SER A 113 -2.76 -30.30 6.92
N LYS A 114 -3.26 -30.25 5.67
CA LYS A 114 -2.91 -31.20 4.62
C LYS A 114 -1.43 -31.16 4.27
N ARG A 115 -0.82 -29.97 4.20
CA ARG A 115 0.61 -29.80 3.88
C ARG A 115 1.51 -30.26 5.02
N VAL A 116 1.16 -29.96 6.27
CA VAL A 116 1.87 -30.49 7.45
C VAL A 116 1.82 -32.02 7.48
N PHE A 117 0.64 -32.61 7.25
CA PHE A 117 0.48 -34.06 7.21
C PHE A 117 1.29 -34.70 6.09
N ARG A 118 1.18 -34.14 4.86
CA ARG A 118 1.95 -34.60 3.69
C ARG A 118 3.45 -34.64 4.01
N LYS A 119 4.00 -33.52 4.52
CA LYS A 119 5.41 -33.40 4.90
C LYS A 119 5.82 -34.36 6.00
N TYR A 120 4.96 -34.58 7.01
CA TYR A 120 5.23 -35.55 8.08
C TYR A 120 5.36 -36.98 7.51
N VAL A 121 4.35 -37.42 6.75
CA VAL A 121 4.34 -38.75 6.10
C VAL A 121 5.57 -38.93 5.23
N GLU A 122 5.90 -37.92 4.42
CA GLU A 122 7.04 -37.97 3.51
C GLU A 122 8.37 -37.95 4.25
N SER A 123 8.53 -37.17 5.32
CA SER A 123 9.78 -37.14 6.10
C SER A 123 10.11 -38.48 6.79
N GLN A 124 9.09 -39.27 7.13
CA GLN A 124 9.23 -40.55 7.84
C GLN A 124 9.30 -41.75 6.90
N LEU A 125 8.77 -41.66 5.68
CA LEU A 125 8.56 -42.81 4.78
C LEU A 125 9.28 -42.68 3.43
N ALA A 126 9.87 -41.53 3.10
CA ALA A 126 10.51 -41.29 1.81
C ALA A 126 11.98 -41.76 1.75
N ASP A 127 12.32 -42.45 0.67
CA ASP A 127 13.70 -42.69 0.22
C ASP A 127 14.32 -41.40 -0.37
N ASP A 128 15.65 -41.34 -0.51
CA ASP A 128 16.39 -40.11 -0.88
C ASP A 128 15.91 -39.50 -2.20
N ARG A 129 15.52 -40.33 -3.18
CA ARG A 129 14.97 -39.86 -4.46
C ARG A 129 13.65 -39.09 -4.29
N VAL A 130 12.78 -39.56 -3.40
CA VAL A 130 11.48 -38.92 -3.11
C VAL A 130 11.72 -37.62 -2.36
N ARG A 131 12.70 -37.60 -1.45
CA ARG A 131 13.12 -36.38 -0.74
C ARG A 131 13.66 -35.31 -1.71
N SER A 132 14.48 -35.68 -2.69
CA SER A 132 14.96 -34.72 -3.70
C SER A 132 13.83 -34.15 -4.55
N ALA A 133 12.90 -35.00 -5.03
CA ALA A 133 11.74 -34.55 -5.79
C ALA A 133 10.85 -33.59 -4.99
N PHE A 134 10.70 -33.82 -3.68
CA PHE A 134 9.94 -32.95 -2.80
C PHE A 134 10.58 -31.57 -2.64
N ILE A 135 11.90 -31.50 -2.47
CA ILE A 135 12.63 -30.22 -2.42
C ILE A 135 12.43 -29.46 -3.72
N GLU A 136 12.47 -30.15 -4.87
CA GLU A 136 12.19 -29.55 -6.17
C GLU A 136 10.75 -29.02 -6.27
N GLU A 137 9.75 -29.76 -5.78
CA GLU A 137 8.34 -29.34 -5.73
C GLU A 137 8.14 -28.10 -4.82
N GLU A 138 8.74 -28.08 -3.62
CA GLU A 138 8.68 -26.94 -2.70
C GLU A 138 9.31 -25.66 -3.29
N LEU A 139 10.25 -25.79 -4.23
CA LEU A 139 10.84 -24.66 -4.93
C LEU A 139 9.93 -24.07 -6.02
N VAL A 140 8.97 -24.83 -6.55
CA VAL A 140 8.08 -24.36 -7.63
C VAL A 140 7.10 -23.29 -7.14
N GLN A 141 6.49 -23.52 -5.97
CA GLN A 141 5.52 -22.64 -5.29
C GLN A 141 4.48 -22.09 -6.29
N GLU A 142 3.53 -22.92 -6.73
CA GLU A 142 2.56 -22.54 -7.77
C GLU A 142 1.46 -21.61 -7.26
N THR A 143 1.27 -21.54 -5.94
CA THR A 143 0.23 -20.71 -5.33
C THR A 143 0.77 -19.81 -4.20
N PRO A 144 0.12 -18.68 -3.90
CA PRO A 144 0.45 -17.87 -2.73
C PRO A 144 0.41 -18.65 -1.41
N GLN A 145 -0.52 -19.59 -1.27
CA GLN A 145 -0.65 -20.46 -0.09
C GLN A 145 0.56 -21.38 0.06
N GLU A 146 1.09 -21.90 -1.05
CA GLU A 146 2.34 -22.68 -1.06
C GLU A 146 3.53 -21.85 -0.65
N SER A 147 3.71 -20.70 -1.30
CA SER A 147 4.78 -19.78 -0.93
C SER A 147 4.71 -19.40 0.54
N LEU A 148 3.52 -19.06 1.05
CA LEU A 148 3.38 -18.65 2.44
C LEU A 148 3.69 -19.80 3.41
N PHE A 149 3.25 -21.01 3.08
CA PHE A 149 3.55 -22.22 3.85
C PHE A 149 5.06 -22.48 3.92
N VAL A 150 5.74 -22.51 2.76
CA VAL A 150 7.18 -22.76 2.67
C VAL A 150 7.97 -21.71 3.46
N LEU A 151 7.65 -20.42 3.30
CA LEU A 151 8.32 -19.35 4.03
C LEU A 151 8.07 -19.42 5.53
N ARG A 152 6.84 -19.74 5.96
CA ARG A 152 6.51 -19.92 7.37
C ARG A 152 7.35 -21.04 7.98
N GLU A 153 7.43 -22.19 7.32
CA GLU A 153 8.21 -23.34 7.78
C GLU A 153 9.70 -23.01 7.87
N ALA A 154 10.25 -22.35 6.86
CA ALA A 154 11.64 -21.90 6.86
C ALA A 154 11.92 -20.94 8.03
N PHE A 155 10.99 -20.04 8.33
CA PHE A 155 11.07 -19.12 9.46
C PHE A 155 10.93 -19.83 10.81
N GLU A 156 10.10 -20.87 10.93
CA GLU A 156 10.02 -21.69 12.13
C GLU A 156 11.34 -22.42 12.40
N ALA A 157 11.96 -22.99 11.36
CA ALA A 157 13.27 -23.60 11.46
C ALA A 157 14.36 -22.58 11.85
N LEU A 158 14.36 -21.41 11.21
CA LEU A 158 15.31 -20.33 11.49
C LEU A 158 15.14 -19.77 12.91
N ARG A 159 13.91 -19.57 13.38
CA ARG A 159 13.64 -19.15 14.77
C ARG A 159 14.19 -20.17 15.75
N ASN A 160 13.91 -21.45 15.53
CA ASN A 160 14.42 -22.52 16.39
C ASN A 160 15.96 -22.54 16.39
N LEU A 161 16.61 -22.31 15.25
CA LEU A 161 18.07 -22.20 15.15
C LEU A 161 18.58 -21.00 15.98
N ILE A 162 17.94 -19.83 15.85
CA ILE A 162 18.28 -18.64 16.64
C ILE A 162 18.12 -18.91 18.15
N ASP A 163 17.05 -19.60 18.58
CA ASP A 163 16.84 -19.97 20.00
C ASP A 163 17.97 -20.83 20.57
N HIS A 164 18.64 -21.64 19.73
CA HIS A 164 19.81 -22.41 20.14
C HIS A 164 21.08 -21.57 20.12
N LEU A 165 21.26 -20.72 19.12
CA LEU A 165 22.43 -19.83 19.03
C LEU A 165 22.46 -18.80 20.16
N LEU A 166 21.31 -18.32 20.61
CA LEU A 166 21.19 -17.42 21.77
C LEU A 166 21.59 -18.08 23.10
N LYS A 167 21.82 -19.40 23.16
CA LYS A 167 22.40 -20.04 24.35
C LYS A 167 23.92 -19.87 24.45
N LEU A 168 24.56 -19.38 23.38
CA LEU A 168 25.97 -19.07 23.38
C LEU A 168 26.26 -17.83 24.24
N PRO A 169 27.40 -17.79 24.93
CA PRO A 169 27.75 -16.67 25.79
C PRO A 169 28.00 -15.36 25.02
N VAL A 170 28.40 -15.45 23.75
CA VAL A 170 28.64 -14.30 22.85
C VAL A 170 28.18 -14.67 21.46
N CYS A 171 27.46 -13.77 20.80
CA CYS A 171 27.07 -13.88 19.40
C CYS A 171 27.97 -12.96 18.56
N SER A 172 28.88 -13.56 17.78
CA SER A 172 29.82 -12.79 16.96
C SER A 172 29.15 -12.17 15.73
N LEU A 173 29.84 -11.20 15.11
CA LEU A 173 29.40 -10.59 13.85
C LEU A 173 29.16 -11.63 12.75
N ASN A 174 30.05 -12.62 12.60
CA ASN A 174 29.92 -13.65 11.56
C ASN A 174 28.64 -14.46 11.75
N LEU A 175 28.35 -14.86 12.99
CA LEU A 175 27.14 -15.59 13.32
C LEU A 175 25.89 -14.75 13.00
N PHE A 176 25.90 -13.46 13.37
CA PHE A 176 24.82 -12.54 13.02
C PHE A 176 24.62 -12.42 11.50
N THR A 177 25.70 -12.24 10.73
CA THR A 177 25.63 -12.16 9.27
C THR A 177 25.19 -13.47 8.61
N ASP A 178 25.60 -14.62 9.15
CA ASP A 178 25.23 -15.93 8.61
C ASP A 178 23.74 -16.21 8.80
N VAL A 179 23.20 -15.91 9.98
CA VAL A 179 21.75 -15.96 10.23
C VAL A 179 21.01 -15.02 9.26
N GLY A 180 21.56 -13.83 9.01
CA GLY A 180 21.01 -12.88 8.05
C GLY A 180 20.99 -13.40 6.62
N ASN A 181 22.07 -14.04 6.17
CA ASN A 181 22.15 -14.65 4.85
C ASN A 181 21.13 -15.78 4.67
N LEU A 182 20.90 -16.59 5.72
CA LEU A 182 19.86 -17.62 5.71
C LEU A 182 18.47 -16.99 5.61
N ALA A 183 18.15 -16.01 6.45
CA ALA A 183 16.87 -15.30 6.41
C ALA A 183 16.61 -14.69 5.02
N LEU A 184 17.60 -13.98 4.48
CA LEU A 184 17.52 -13.32 3.19
C LEU A 184 17.28 -14.33 2.06
N ARG A 185 17.99 -15.46 2.08
CA ARG A 185 17.82 -16.51 1.08
C ARG A 185 16.40 -17.03 1.04
N GLU A 186 15.80 -17.33 2.19
CA GLU A 186 14.43 -17.85 2.27
C GLU A 186 13.40 -16.85 1.73
N ILE A 187 13.55 -15.57 2.07
CA ILE A 187 12.64 -14.54 1.56
C ILE A 187 12.87 -14.31 0.05
N VAL A 188 14.12 -14.25 -0.42
CA VAL A 188 14.45 -14.05 -1.85
C VAL A 188 14.04 -15.24 -2.71
N LEU A 189 13.98 -16.46 -2.15
CA LEU A 189 13.49 -17.65 -2.85
C LEU A 189 11.96 -17.78 -2.81
N ASN A 190 11.25 -16.97 -2.04
CA ASN A 190 9.79 -17.08 -1.92
C ASN A 190 9.03 -16.47 -3.10
N ARG A 191 8.36 -17.23 -3.96
CA ARG A 191 7.85 -16.71 -5.24
C ARG A 191 6.88 -15.52 -5.12
N TYR A 192 5.95 -15.55 -4.16
CA TYR A 192 4.89 -14.53 -4.04
C TYR A 192 5.19 -13.41 -3.03
N PHE A 193 6.00 -13.63 -1.99
CA PHE A 193 6.29 -12.69 -0.91
C PHE A 193 7.76 -12.24 -0.90
N ARG A 194 8.15 -11.44 -1.91
CA ARG A 194 9.49 -10.85 -2.08
C ARG A 194 9.45 -9.31 -2.09
N PRO A 195 9.30 -8.65 -0.93
CA PRO A 195 8.98 -7.23 -0.90
C PRO A 195 10.21 -6.29 -0.86
N PHE A 196 11.33 -6.59 -1.53
CA PHE A 196 12.61 -5.88 -1.28
C PHE A 196 12.89 -4.63 -2.11
N ARG A 197 12.08 -4.32 -3.11
CA ARG A 197 12.31 -3.11 -3.91
C ARG A 197 11.83 -1.90 -3.12
N SER A 198 12.78 -1.02 -2.78
CA SER A 198 12.46 0.30 -2.24
C SER A 198 11.50 1.01 -3.19
N LEU A 199 10.49 1.70 -2.63
CA LEU A 199 9.48 2.43 -3.40
C LEU A 199 8.68 1.58 -4.41
N GLU A 200 8.64 0.24 -4.27
CA GLU A 200 7.62 -0.61 -4.91
C GLU A 200 6.37 -0.60 -4.04
N PHE A 201 5.27 -0.09 -4.58
CA PHE A 201 3.98 0.03 -3.91
C PHE A 201 3.01 -1.09 -4.27
N ARG A 202 2.05 -1.34 -3.38
CA ARG A 202 1.06 -2.43 -3.45
C ARG A 202 -0.34 -1.84 -3.28
N ILE A 203 -1.21 -2.07 -4.26
CA ILE A 203 -2.57 -1.52 -4.27
C ILE A 203 -3.42 -1.98 -3.08
N GLU A 204 -3.07 -3.12 -2.48
CA GLU A 204 -3.78 -3.74 -1.38
C GLU A 204 -3.72 -2.89 -0.11
N TYR A 205 -2.61 -2.18 0.12
CA TYR A 205 -2.39 -1.41 1.36
C TYR A 205 -1.68 -0.06 1.20
N ASP A 206 -0.89 0.17 0.13
CA ASP A 206 -0.24 1.45 -0.10
C ASP A 206 -1.19 2.43 -0.80
N ARG A 207 -1.90 3.24 0.00
CA ARG A 207 -2.92 4.17 -0.52
C ARG A 207 -2.79 5.56 0.08
N LEU A 208 -3.06 6.56 -0.75
CA LEU A 208 -3.23 7.93 -0.28
C LEU A 208 -4.63 8.12 0.30
N ARG A 209 -4.74 8.02 1.62
CA ARG A 209 -5.97 8.22 2.39
C ARG A 209 -6.20 9.69 2.77
N SER A 210 -5.87 10.63 1.88
CA SER A 210 -6.04 12.06 2.15
C SER A 210 -6.78 12.72 1.00
N VAL A 211 -8.04 13.12 1.24
CA VAL A 211 -8.88 13.79 0.23
C VAL A 211 -8.20 15.05 -0.30
N ARG A 212 -7.59 15.84 0.60
CA ARG A 212 -6.90 17.08 0.23
C ARG A 212 -5.66 16.82 -0.63
N VAL A 213 -4.88 15.79 -0.32
CA VAL A 213 -3.71 15.43 -1.14
C VAL A 213 -4.14 14.86 -2.49
N LEU A 214 -5.19 14.03 -2.53
CA LEU A 214 -5.74 13.50 -3.76
C LEU A 214 -6.26 14.60 -4.69
N ASP A 215 -7.10 15.51 -4.18
CA ASP A 215 -7.63 16.64 -4.96
C ASP A 215 -6.47 17.55 -5.45
N LEU A 216 -5.44 17.74 -4.62
CA LEU A 216 -4.24 18.49 -4.99
C LEU A 216 -3.47 17.82 -6.12
N LEU A 217 -3.20 16.52 -6.02
CA LEU A 217 -2.47 15.76 -7.04
C LEU A 217 -3.25 15.69 -8.36
N ALA A 218 -4.57 15.54 -8.31
CA ALA A 218 -5.44 15.56 -9.48
C ALA A 218 -5.37 16.90 -10.24
N SER A 219 -5.20 18.01 -9.51
CA SER A 219 -5.03 19.35 -10.10
C SER A 219 -3.64 19.58 -10.73
N GLN A 220 -2.66 18.70 -10.46
CA GLN A 220 -1.31 18.87 -11.00
C GLN A 220 -1.18 18.37 -12.44
N PRO A 221 -0.28 18.98 -13.23
CA PRO A 221 0.13 18.48 -14.54
C PRO A 221 0.64 17.03 -14.51
N ALA A 222 0.49 16.32 -15.63
CA ALA A 222 0.84 14.90 -15.77
C ALA A 222 2.34 14.60 -15.60
N ASP A 223 3.23 15.59 -15.80
CA ASP A 223 4.68 15.49 -15.58
C ASP A 223 5.07 15.68 -14.11
N VAL A 224 4.23 16.35 -13.31
CA VAL A 224 4.47 16.62 -11.88
C VAL A 224 3.85 15.54 -10.99
N ARG A 225 2.63 15.10 -11.35
CA ARG A 225 1.81 14.19 -10.55
C ARG A 225 2.50 12.87 -10.19
N PRO A 226 3.21 12.15 -11.09
CA PRO A 226 3.89 10.90 -10.75
C PRO A 226 4.96 11.06 -9.68
N GLY A 227 5.76 12.12 -9.81
CA GLY A 227 6.84 12.45 -8.89
C GLY A 227 6.35 12.62 -7.46
N PHE A 228 5.35 13.49 -7.28
CA PHE A 228 4.81 13.80 -5.96
C PHE A 228 3.96 12.67 -5.39
N SER A 229 3.26 11.89 -6.23
CA SER A 229 2.49 10.74 -5.75
C SER A 229 3.38 9.68 -5.12
N THR A 230 4.52 9.36 -5.75
CA THR A 230 5.54 8.45 -5.19
C THR A 230 6.07 8.98 -3.85
N ALA A 231 6.38 10.28 -3.78
CA ALA A 231 6.86 10.92 -2.55
C ALA A 231 5.82 10.85 -1.42
N PHE A 232 4.55 11.15 -1.69
CA PHE A 232 3.49 11.04 -0.70
C PHE A 232 3.25 9.59 -0.28
N LEU A 233 3.18 8.64 -1.22
CA LEU A 233 3.00 7.22 -0.89
C LEU A 233 4.12 6.71 0.02
N ALA A 234 5.37 7.10 -0.26
CA ALA A 234 6.51 6.76 0.59
C ALA A 234 6.38 7.35 2.01
N LEU A 235 6.01 8.63 2.13
CA LEU A 235 5.83 9.28 3.42
C LEU A 235 4.68 8.67 4.23
N PHE A 236 3.55 8.38 3.58
CA PHE A 236 2.41 7.73 4.23
C PHE A 236 2.73 6.29 4.65
N ARG A 237 3.45 5.53 3.83
CA ARG A 237 3.95 4.20 4.21
C ARG A 237 4.90 4.26 5.41
N LEU A 238 5.82 5.21 5.44
CA LEU A 238 6.72 5.42 6.59
C LEU A 238 5.93 5.72 7.87
N LEU A 239 4.88 6.54 7.78
CA LEU A 239 3.95 6.76 8.90
C LEU A 239 3.18 5.49 9.28
N HIS A 240 2.80 4.66 8.30
CA HIS A 240 2.12 3.39 8.55
C HIS A 240 3.04 2.40 9.28
N TYR A 241 4.31 2.28 8.88
CA TYR A 241 5.31 1.50 9.63
C TYR A 241 5.42 1.95 11.10
N LEU A 242 5.44 3.27 11.34
CA LEU A 242 5.54 3.82 12.69
C LEU A 242 4.31 3.52 13.57
N SER A 243 3.15 3.25 12.98
CA SER A 243 1.96 2.83 13.75
C SER A 243 2.12 1.47 14.45
N TYR A 244 3.15 0.68 14.08
CA TYR A 244 3.49 -0.60 14.71
C TYR A 244 4.54 -0.49 15.82
N VAL A 245 5.05 0.70 16.13
CA VAL A 245 6.13 0.88 17.11
C VAL A 245 5.62 0.96 18.56
N ALA A 246 4.51 1.63 18.83
CA ALA A 246 3.81 1.59 20.12
C ALA A 246 2.42 2.21 19.98
N GLN A 247 1.42 1.67 20.68
CA GLN A 247 0.13 2.35 20.84
C GLN A 247 0.09 3.09 22.18
N GLU A 248 -0.71 4.15 22.29
CA GLU A 248 -0.91 4.85 23.55
C GLU A 248 -1.39 3.86 24.63
N GLY A 249 -0.59 3.67 25.69
CA GLY A 249 -0.92 2.80 26.82
C GLY A 249 -0.05 1.54 26.99
N ASP A 250 0.84 1.23 26.05
CA ASP A 250 1.77 0.09 26.20
C ASP A 250 2.87 0.41 27.25
N GLU A 251 3.00 -0.41 28.31
CA GLU A 251 4.07 -0.27 29.33
C GLU A 251 5.47 -0.48 28.72
N ALA A 252 5.59 -1.36 27.73
CA ALA A 252 6.86 -1.64 27.04
C ALA A 252 6.64 -2.09 25.58
N PRO A 253 7.13 -1.35 24.57
CA PRO A 253 7.15 -1.82 23.19
C PRO A 253 7.92 -3.14 23.03
N PRO A 254 7.47 -4.03 22.14
CA PRO A 254 8.13 -5.30 21.89
C PRO A 254 9.47 -5.14 21.16
N ARG A 255 10.39 -6.11 21.31
CA ARG A 255 11.75 -6.05 20.73
C ARG A 255 11.79 -5.83 19.21
N ARG A 256 10.85 -6.43 18.46
CA ARG A 256 10.74 -6.25 16.99
C ARG A 256 10.60 -4.79 16.54
N VAL A 257 10.24 -3.86 17.44
CA VAL A 257 10.20 -2.42 17.15
C VAL A 257 11.54 -1.90 16.63
N ARG A 258 12.67 -2.42 17.13
CA ARG A 258 14.00 -2.05 16.64
C ARG A 258 14.21 -2.45 15.18
N VAL A 259 13.67 -3.60 14.77
CA VAL A 259 13.64 -4.06 13.38
C VAL A 259 12.81 -3.12 12.50
N VAL A 260 11.65 -2.68 12.99
CA VAL A 260 10.79 -1.71 12.28
C VAL A 260 11.46 -0.33 12.16
N LEU A 261 12.15 0.15 13.19
CA LEU A 261 12.86 1.43 13.13
C LEU A 261 14.05 1.41 12.17
N ALA A 262 14.77 0.28 12.07
CA ALA A 262 15.79 0.12 11.04
C ALA A 262 15.20 0.13 9.62
N LEU A 263 14.03 -0.48 9.43
CA LEU A 263 13.29 -0.39 8.16
C LEU A 263 12.93 1.07 7.82
N VAL A 264 12.33 1.79 8.77
CA VAL A 264 11.95 3.21 8.61
C VAL A 264 13.16 4.04 8.20
N ARG A 265 14.31 3.84 8.86
CA ARG A 265 15.56 4.50 8.50
C ARG A 265 16.00 4.18 7.07
N SER A 266 16.01 2.90 6.70
CA SER A 266 16.46 2.46 5.38
C SER A 266 15.56 2.99 4.24
N GLU A 267 14.25 2.97 4.44
CA GLU A 267 13.27 3.49 3.49
C GLU A 267 13.30 5.03 3.42
N ALA A 268 13.55 5.71 4.54
CA ALA A 268 13.77 7.16 4.54
C ALA A 268 15.02 7.56 3.72
N VAL A 269 16.11 6.79 3.80
CA VAL A 269 17.30 6.99 2.96
C VAL A 269 16.99 6.75 1.49
N SER A 270 16.19 5.71 1.18
CA SER A 270 15.73 5.45 -0.19
C SER A 270 14.89 6.61 -0.74
N LEU A 271 13.97 7.14 0.07
CA LEU A 271 13.17 8.32 -0.26
C LEU A 271 14.05 9.57 -0.48
N VAL A 272 15.09 9.78 0.32
CA VAL A 272 16.07 10.86 0.09
C VAL A 272 16.73 10.72 -1.28
N GLY A 273 17.12 9.51 -1.67
CA GLY A 273 17.67 9.22 -2.99
C GLY A 273 16.70 9.60 -4.11
N TYR A 274 15.45 9.13 -4.00
CA TYR A 274 14.38 9.45 -4.94
C TYR A 274 14.14 10.97 -5.08
N LEU A 275 13.98 11.67 -3.95
CA LEU A 275 13.72 13.11 -3.95
C LEU A 275 14.88 13.92 -4.58
N ARG A 276 16.13 13.47 -4.42
CA ARG A 276 17.32 14.15 -4.96
C ARG A 276 17.58 13.86 -6.43
N HIS A 277 17.37 12.62 -6.85
CA HIS A 277 17.87 12.15 -8.14
C HIS A 277 16.76 11.92 -9.17
N GLU A 278 15.55 11.58 -8.72
CA GLU A 278 14.42 11.31 -9.62
C GLU A 278 13.46 12.50 -9.64
N LEU A 279 12.86 12.85 -8.49
CA LEU A 279 11.88 13.94 -8.42
C LEU A 279 12.47 15.27 -8.90
N ALA A 280 13.68 15.61 -8.43
CA ALA A 280 14.34 16.87 -8.79
C ALA A 280 14.78 16.96 -10.27
N MET A 281 14.83 15.83 -10.99
CA MET A 281 15.15 15.77 -12.41
C MET A 281 13.91 15.79 -13.29
N GLN A 282 12.81 15.18 -12.82
CA GLN A 282 11.55 15.07 -13.56
C GLN A 282 10.70 16.35 -13.50
N VAL A 283 10.72 17.07 -12.37
CA VAL A 283 9.83 18.20 -12.15
C VAL A 283 10.40 19.49 -12.75
N GLY A 284 9.65 20.10 -13.68
CA GLY A 284 10.04 21.34 -14.36
C GLY A 284 10.11 22.58 -13.45
N PRO A 285 9.07 22.90 -12.65
CA PRO A 285 9.05 24.12 -11.85
C PRO A 285 10.15 24.18 -10.78
N LYS A 286 10.98 25.24 -10.80
CA LYS A 286 12.11 25.44 -9.86
C LYS A 286 11.69 25.40 -8.39
N ARG A 287 10.50 25.94 -8.05
CA ARG A 287 9.94 25.92 -6.69
C ARG A 287 9.73 24.49 -6.20
N LEU A 288 9.11 23.64 -7.02
CA LEU A 288 8.82 22.25 -6.67
C LEU A 288 10.09 21.42 -6.55
N LYS A 289 11.06 21.64 -7.44
CA LYS A 289 12.41 21.07 -7.32
C LYS A 289 13.08 21.47 -6.00
N ALA A 290 13.03 22.75 -5.64
CA ALA A 290 13.59 23.24 -4.38
C ALA A 290 12.90 22.62 -3.15
N ALA A 291 11.59 22.40 -3.22
CA ALA A 291 10.83 21.73 -2.16
C ALA A 291 11.26 20.27 -2.00
N GLY A 292 11.37 19.51 -3.09
CA GLY A 292 11.88 18.12 -3.06
C GLY A 292 13.29 18.02 -2.49
N LEU A 293 14.21 18.89 -2.92
CA LEU A 293 15.58 18.93 -2.40
C LEU A 293 15.66 19.36 -0.93
N ARG A 294 14.79 20.27 -0.48
CA ARG A 294 14.68 20.66 0.93
C ARG A 294 14.18 19.48 1.76
N ALA A 295 13.11 18.82 1.36
CA ALA A 295 12.60 17.64 2.03
C ALA A 295 13.65 16.53 2.13
N ALA A 296 14.40 16.28 1.04
CA ALA A 296 15.50 15.31 1.07
C ALA A 296 16.64 15.69 2.02
N ARG A 297 16.92 16.99 2.19
CA ARG A 297 17.93 17.46 3.14
C ARG A 297 17.45 17.27 4.58
N ASP A 298 16.22 17.68 4.86
CA ASP A 298 15.63 17.64 6.19
C ASP A 298 15.47 16.19 6.66
N ILE A 299 14.95 15.31 5.79
CA ILE A 299 14.84 13.87 6.07
C ILE A 299 16.22 13.25 6.32
N ALA A 300 17.22 13.53 5.48
CA ALA A 300 18.56 12.98 5.66
C ALA A 300 19.21 13.45 6.98
N LYS A 301 19.11 14.75 7.28
CA LYS A 301 19.68 15.33 8.51
C LYS A 301 19.03 14.71 9.74
N GLU A 302 17.71 14.68 9.78
CA GLU A 302 16.96 14.20 10.94
C GLU A 302 17.09 12.69 11.12
N THR A 303 17.10 11.92 10.04
CA THR A 303 17.37 10.46 10.08
C THR A 303 18.75 10.18 10.68
N ASN A 304 19.77 10.95 10.31
CA ASN A 304 21.12 10.81 10.89
C ASN A 304 21.16 11.22 12.36
N ARG A 305 20.43 12.29 12.74
CA ARG A 305 20.30 12.73 14.13
C ARG A 305 19.66 11.65 15.00
N ILE A 306 18.50 11.12 14.58
CA ILE A 306 17.79 10.06 15.30
C ILE A 306 18.68 8.82 15.45
N ALA A 307 19.40 8.44 14.39
CA ALA A 307 20.30 7.29 14.41
C ALA A 307 21.51 7.46 15.35
N ARG A 308 22.02 8.67 15.57
CA ARG A 308 23.23 8.91 16.37
C ARG A 308 22.96 9.39 17.79
N GLU A 309 21.84 10.07 18.02
CA GLU A 309 21.59 10.75 19.30
C GLU A 309 20.42 10.13 20.06
N VAL A 310 19.42 9.59 19.34
CA VAL A 310 18.18 9.11 19.98
C VAL A 310 18.24 7.60 20.16
N LEU A 311 18.65 6.87 19.13
CA LEU A 311 18.65 5.42 19.15
C LEU A 311 19.83 4.80 19.94
N PRO A 312 21.08 5.34 19.98
CA PRO A 312 22.17 4.74 20.76
C PRO A 312 22.05 4.79 22.27
N ALA A 313 21.09 5.53 22.83
CA ALA A 313 20.86 5.64 24.27
C ALA A 313 20.31 4.34 24.92
N GLN A 314 20.68 3.16 24.39
CA GLN A 314 20.13 1.84 24.74
C GLN A 314 20.90 1.11 25.83
N GLU A 315 21.92 1.71 26.43
CA GLU A 315 22.73 0.99 27.43
C GLU A 315 22.01 0.79 28.75
N ASP A 316 20.93 1.52 29.00
CA ASP A 316 20.05 1.32 30.15
C ASP A 316 18.67 0.83 29.68
N ALA A 317 18.11 -0.12 30.43
CA ALA A 317 16.93 -0.96 30.13
C ALA A 317 15.59 -0.23 29.92
N GLU A 318 15.59 1.03 29.47
CA GLU A 318 14.40 1.80 29.21
C GLU A 318 13.93 1.64 27.76
N THR A 319 12.66 1.29 27.59
CA THR A 319 11.92 1.27 26.33
C THR A 319 11.73 2.67 25.69
N GLY A 320 12.15 3.74 26.37
CA GLY A 320 11.99 5.13 25.97
C GLY A 320 12.66 5.56 24.66
N PRO A 321 13.89 5.13 24.30
CA PRO A 321 14.58 5.58 23.08
C PRO A 321 13.84 5.23 21.79
N SER A 322 13.28 4.01 21.69
CA SER A 322 12.54 3.55 20.52
C SER A 322 11.26 4.37 20.29
N MET A 323 10.52 4.67 21.37
CA MET A 323 9.32 5.51 21.31
C MET A 323 9.66 6.96 20.94
N LYS A 324 10.73 7.52 21.54
CA LYS A 324 11.24 8.86 21.20
C LYS A 324 11.65 8.95 19.73
N ALA A 325 12.33 7.93 19.21
CA ALA A 325 12.71 7.86 17.80
C ALA A 325 11.49 7.80 16.89
N ALA A 326 10.49 6.97 17.22
CA ALA A 326 9.25 6.88 16.46
C ALA A 326 8.46 8.19 16.46
N ALA A 327 8.39 8.89 17.60
CA ALA A 327 7.77 10.20 17.70
C ALA A 327 8.52 11.25 16.85
N ALA A 328 9.85 11.24 16.88
CA ALA A 328 10.67 12.15 16.07
C ALA A 328 10.50 11.90 14.57
N PHE A 329 10.54 10.64 14.12
CA PHE A 329 10.24 10.28 12.73
C PHE A 329 8.81 10.65 12.32
N THR A 330 7.83 10.42 13.20
CA THR A 330 6.42 10.79 12.95
C THR A 330 6.29 12.29 12.73
N ALA A 331 6.87 13.10 13.62
CA ALA A 331 6.86 14.56 13.49
C ALA A 331 7.55 15.02 12.20
N LEU A 332 8.71 14.44 11.87
CA LEU A 332 9.44 14.71 10.64
C LEU A 332 8.57 14.44 9.40
N PHE A 333 8.03 13.22 9.25
CA PHE A 333 7.30 12.85 8.04
C PHE A 333 5.99 13.62 7.90
N ARG A 334 5.29 13.91 9.01
CA ARG A 334 4.11 14.80 9.00
C ARG A 334 4.47 16.20 8.51
N ALA A 335 5.58 16.77 9.02
CA ALA A 335 6.05 18.09 8.58
C ALA A 335 6.42 18.11 7.09
N GLN A 336 7.05 17.05 6.58
CA GLN A 336 7.40 16.97 5.16
C GLN A 336 6.18 16.82 4.25
N ILE A 337 5.15 16.07 4.67
CA ILE A 337 3.87 16.01 3.94
C ILE A 337 3.27 17.42 3.82
N VAL A 338 3.21 18.16 4.93
CA VAL A 338 2.68 19.54 4.94
C VAL A 338 3.51 20.46 4.05
N ALA A 339 4.85 20.37 4.11
CA ALA A 339 5.74 21.20 3.30
C ALA A 339 5.60 20.94 1.80
N LEU A 340 5.42 19.67 1.39
CA LEU A 340 5.19 19.30 -0.01
C LEU A 340 3.80 19.75 -0.49
N VAL A 341 2.77 19.66 0.35
CA VAL A 341 1.43 20.21 0.06
C VAL A 341 1.52 21.72 -0.17
N GLU A 342 2.18 22.45 0.72
CA GLU A 342 2.37 23.90 0.60
C GLU A 342 3.21 24.27 -0.65
N ALA A 343 4.15 23.41 -1.06
CA ALA A 343 4.92 23.62 -2.28
C ALA A 343 4.04 23.53 -3.54
N LEU A 344 3.12 22.55 -3.58
CA LEU A 344 2.18 22.31 -4.69
C LEU A 344 1.03 23.32 -4.72
N ALA A 345 0.52 23.73 -3.55
CA ALA A 345 -0.53 24.74 -3.40
C ALA A 345 -0.16 25.74 -2.29
N PRO A 346 0.43 26.91 -2.63
CA PRO A 346 0.76 27.93 -1.66
C PRO A 346 -0.49 28.43 -0.91
N GLY A 347 -0.42 28.54 0.41
CA GLY A 347 -1.53 28.95 1.27
C GLY A 347 -2.48 27.81 1.65
N ALA A 348 -2.22 26.58 1.23
CA ALA A 348 -3.02 25.42 1.60
C ALA A 348 -2.79 24.99 3.07
N ALA A 349 -1.61 25.30 3.63
CA ALA A 349 -1.21 25.00 5.00
C ALA A 349 -1.25 26.28 5.87
N THR A 350 -2.42 26.65 6.38
CA THR A 350 -2.64 27.93 7.07
C THR A 350 -3.02 27.84 8.56
N ALA A 351 -2.96 26.65 9.19
CA ALA A 351 -3.45 26.48 10.58
C ALA A 351 -2.56 25.61 11.49
N GLU A 352 -2.71 25.78 12.80
CA GLU A 352 -2.40 24.73 13.79
C GLU A 352 -3.21 23.46 13.42
N ASP A 353 -2.59 22.29 13.57
CA ASP A 353 -3.13 20.98 13.13
C ASP A 353 -3.28 20.74 11.62
N THR A 354 -2.46 21.40 10.78
CA THR A 354 -2.50 21.21 9.31
C THR A 354 -2.45 19.73 8.89
N PHE A 355 -1.63 18.88 9.53
CA PHE A 355 -1.58 17.46 9.17
C PHE A 355 -2.87 16.70 9.50
N ALA A 356 -3.48 16.94 10.67
CA ALA A 356 -4.71 16.26 11.08
C ALA A 356 -5.87 16.57 10.10
N GLN A 357 -5.92 17.80 9.59
CA GLN A 357 -6.87 18.18 8.55
C GLN A 357 -6.61 17.47 7.20
N LEU A 358 -5.35 17.16 6.87
CA LEU A 358 -5.03 16.42 5.65
C LEU A 358 -5.51 14.96 5.74
N VAL A 359 -5.44 14.32 6.90
CA VAL A 359 -5.74 12.89 7.09
C VAL A 359 -7.09 12.60 7.76
N SER A 360 -8.02 13.56 7.69
CA SER A 360 -9.35 13.42 8.33
C SER A 360 -10.12 12.22 7.78
N GLN A 361 -10.31 11.20 8.62
CA GLN A 361 -11.10 10.01 8.30
C GLN A 361 -12.58 10.35 8.10
N GLU A 362 -13.09 11.37 8.80
CA GLU A 362 -14.44 11.90 8.59
C GLU A 362 -14.56 12.48 7.17
N ALA A 363 -13.61 13.33 6.74
CA ALA A 363 -13.64 13.93 5.41
C ALA A 363 -13.57 12.86 4.31
N MET A 364 -12.74 11.82 4.49
CA MET A 364 -12.70 10.67 3.56
C MET A 364 -14.05 9.95 3.47
N ALA A 365 -14.67 9.65 4.62
CA ALA A 365 -15.95 8.96 4.65
C ALA A 365 -17.08 9.81 4.04
N GLN A 366 -17.08 11.13 4.30
CA GLN A 366 -18.02 12.07 3.70
C GLN A 366 -17.84 12.17 2.18
N ARG A 367 -16.61 12.32 1.69
CA ARG A 367 -16.30 12.35 0.24
C ARG A 367 -16.75 11.07 -0.45
N LEU A 368 -16.36 9.90 0.08
CA LEU A 368 -16.75 8.63 -0.50
C LEU A 368 -18.28 8.43 -0.48
N ARG A 369 -18.96 8.77 0.63
CA ARG A 369 -20.42 8.70 0.75
C ARG A 369 -21.11 9.57 -0.31
N LYS A 370 -20.64 10.80 -0.51
CA LYS A 370 -21.16 11.72 -1.53
C LYS A 370 -20.98 11.16 -2.93
N ASP A 371 -19.77 10.72 -3.26
CA ASP A 371 -19.43 10.31 -4.61
C ASP A 371 -20.12 8.99 -5.00
N LEU A 372 -20.26 8.04 -4.08
CA LEU A 372 -21.04 6.81 -4.30
C LEU A 372 -22.51 7.10 -4.62
N TRP A 373 -23.11 8.09 -3.93
CA TRP A 373 -24.47 8.50 -4.21
C TRP A 373 -24.61 9.11 -5.60
N VAL A 374 -23.70 10.04 -5.97
CA VAL A 374 -23.69 10.66 -7.30
C VAL A 374 -23.50 9.61 -8.39
N PHE A 375 -22.58 8.66 -8.18
CA PHE A 375 -22.36 7.55 -9.11
C PHE A 375 -23.64 6.75 -9.33
N GLY A 376 -24.34 6.39 -8.25
CA GLY A 376 -25.60 5.66 -8.34
C GLY A 376 -26.68 6.44 -9.11
N GLN A 377 -26.76 7.76 -8.92
CA GLN A 377 -27.71 8.60 -9.68
C GLN A 377 -27.37 8.64 -11.17
N LEU A 378 -26.09 8.80 -11.52
CA LEU A 378 -25.65 8.83 -12.92
C LEU A 378 -25.85 7.46 -13.60
N CYS A 379 -25.62 6.35 -12.89
CA CYS A 379 -25.91 5.01 -13.41
C CYS A 379 -27.40 4.85 -13.76
N ARG A 380 -28.30 5.21 -12.83
CA ARG A 380 -29.76 5.13 -13.05
C ARG A 380 -30.25 6.06 -14.16
N ALA A 381 -29.72 7.27 -14.23
CA ALA A 381 -30.04 8.22 -15.29
C ALA A 381 -29.61 7.69 -16.66
N THR A 382 -28.40 7.11 -16.73
CA THR A 382 -27.89 6.47 -17.95
C THR A 382 -28.70 5.25 -18.32
N GLU A 383 -29.04 4.38 -17.36
CA GLU A 383 -29.91 3.21 -17.58
C GLU A 383 -31.26 3.63 -18.19
N THR A 384 -31.88 4.68 -17.64
CA THR A 384 -33.15 5.22 -18.15
C THR A 384 -33.00 5.74 -19.58
N ALA A 385 -31.93 6.47 -19.86
CA ALA A 385 -31.65 7.00 -21.19
C ALA A 385 -31.35 5.89 -22.21
N MET A 386 -30.72 4.78 -21.81
CA MET A 386 -30.44 3.64 -22.70
C MET A 386 -31.70 2.87 -23.11
N HIS A 387 -32.76 2.91 -22.30
CA HIS A 387 -34.08 2.36 -22.65
C HIS A 387 -34.90 3.30 -23.54
N SER A 388 -34.51 4.57 -23.66
CA SER A 388 -35.17 5.54 -24.53
C SER A 388 -34.76 5.34 -25.99
N GLU A 389 -35.66 5.67 -26.93
CA GLU A 389 -35.35 5.75 -28.35
C GLU A 389 -34.50 6.99 -28.70
N ASP A 390 -34.37 7.94 -27.77
CA ASP A 390 -33.56 9.16 -27.91
C ASP A 390 -32.06 8.86 -27.78
N VAL A 391 -31.42 8.60 -28.93
CA VAL A 391 -29.98 8.31 -29.04
C VAL A 391 -29.11 9.48 -28.52
N PRO A 392 -29.34 10.75 -28.91
CA PRO A 392 -28.60 11.89 -28.35
C PRO A 392 -28.65 11.97 -26.82
N ALA A 393 -29.81 11.72 -26.20
CA ALA A 393 -29.93 11.73 -24.74
C ALA A 393 -29.13 10.58 -24.10
N ALA A 394 -29.15 9.39 -24.71
CA ALA A 394 -28.37 8.24 -24.26
C ALA A 394 -26.84 8.50 -24.34
N GLU A 395 -26.37 9.11 -25.43
CA GLU A 395 -24.97 9.49 -25.60
C GLU A 395 -24.53 10.54 -24.57
N ALA A 396 -25.35 11.56 -24.33
CA ALA A 396 -25.06 12.60 -23.33
C ALA A 396 -25.01 12.03 -21.91
N ALA A 397 -25.93 11.13 -21.55
CA ALA A 397 -25.93 10.47 -20.25
C ALA A 397 -24.69 9.57 -20.06
N LEU A 398 -24.33 8.79 -21.08
CA LEU A 398 -23.13 7.96 -21.04
C LEU A 398 -21.84 8.78 -20.98
N SER A 399 -21.77 9.90 -21.70
CA SER A 399 -20.65 10.84 -21.59
C SER A 399 -20.53 11.39 -20.17
N SER A 400 -21.65 11.79 -19.57
CA SER A 400 -21.70 12.29 -18.18
C SER A 400 -21.20 11.23 -17.19
N LEU A 401 -21.62 9.97 -17.36
CA LEU A 401 -21.18 8.85 -16.56
C LEU A 401 -19.68 8.57 -16.72
N LYS A 402 -19.16 8.58 -17.95
CA LYS A 402 -17.71 8.39 -18.23
C LYS A 402 -16.87 9.51 -17.61
N SER A 403 -17.32 10.77 -17.71
CA SER A 403 -16.64 11.90 -17.08
C SER A 403 -16.63 11.77 -15.55
N PHE A 404 -17.75 11.34 -14.94
CA PHE A 404 -17.79 11.10 -13.50
C PHE A 404 -16.92 9.92 -13.09
N LEU A 405 -16.90 8.83 -13.86
CA LEU A 405 -16.04 7.68 -13.60
C LEU A 405 -14.56 8.10 -13.56
N SER A 406 -14.10 8.90 -14.52
CA SER A 406 -12.73 9.44 -14.51
C SER A 406 -12.43 10.23 -13.23
N TYR A 407 -13.35 11.12 -12.82
CA TYR A 407 -13.23 11.86 -11.57
C TYR A 407 -13.19 10.93 -10.34
N PHE A 408 -14.03 9.89 -10.33
CA PHE A 408 -14.09 8.92 -9.23
C PHE A 408 -12.78 8.13 -9.13
N GLN A 409 -12.21 7.69 -10.25
CA GLN A 409 -10.95 6.95 -10.32
C GLN A 409 -9.76 7.79 -9.82
N ASP A 410 -9.71 9.07 -10.17
CA ASP A 410 -8.61 9.97 -9.78
C ASP A 410 -8.57 10.28 -8.27
N GLY A 411 -9.70 10.14 -7.56
CA GLY A 411 -9.78 10.49 -6.15
C GLY A 411 -10.45 9.42 -5.29
N SER A 412 -11.77 9.28 -5.43
CA SER A 412 -12.60 8.51 -4.50
C SER A 412 -12.41 7.00 -4.55
N TYR A 413 -11.88 6.48 -5.65
CA TYR A 413 -11.49 5.07 -5.76
C TYR A 413 -10.46 4.67 -4.70
N GLN A 414 -9.51 5.56 -4.37
CA GLN A 414 -8.49 5.32 -3.33
C GLN A 414 -9.10 5.21 -1.91
N LEU A 415 -10.35 5.68 -1.74
CA LEU A 415 -11.07 5.68 -0.46
C LEU A 415 -11.92 4.42 -0.25
N LEU A 416 -12.14 3.62 -1.31
CA LEU A 416 -12.83 2.34 -1.24
C LEU A 416 -12.04 1.34 -0.39
N ARG A 417 -12.75 0.39 0.24
CA ARG A 417 -12.09 -0.76 0.87
C ARG A 417 -11.58 -1.69 -0.23
N TYR A 418 -10.52 -2.44 0.03
CA TYR A 418 -9.97 -3.37 -0.95
C TYR A 418 -10.99 -4.42 -1.42
N SER A 419 -11.85 -4.90 -0.51
CA SER A 419 -12.98 -5.80 -0.85
C SER A 419 -13.93 -5.25 -1.90
N ASP A 420 -14.02 -3.91 -2.01
CA ASP A 420 -14.98 -3.24 -2.86
C ASP A 420 -14.41 -2.94 -4.26
N TYR A 421 -13.13 -3.25 -4.54
CA TYR A 421 -12.48 -2.88 -5.81
C TYR A 421 -13.03 -3.69 -6.98
N GLU A 422 -13.16 -5.01 -6.83
CA GLU A 422 -13.49 -5.90 -7.95
C GLU A 422 -14.78 -5.54 -8.70
N PRO A 423 -15.92 -5.26 -8.03
CA PRO A 423 -17.12 -4.84 -8.74
C PRO A 423 -16.91 -3.54 -9.54
N PHE A 424 -16.13 -2.60 -9.00
CA PHE A 424 -15.85 -1.32 -9.65
C PHE A 424 -14.89 -1.49 -10.82
N ASP A 425 -13.86 -2.34 -10.68
CA ASP A 425 -12.90 -2.64 -11.75
C ASP A 425 -13.58 -3.36 -12.92
N ARG A 426 -14.44 -4.34 -12.62
CA ARG A 426 -15.25 -5.03 -13.64
C ARG A 426 -16.13 -4.05 -14.39
N PHE A 427 -16.87 -3.20 -13.67
CA PHE A 427 -17.76 -2.22 -14.29
C PHE A 427 -16.98 -1.17 -15.12
N THR A 428 -15.84 -0.71 -14.61
CA THR A 428 -14.93 0.19 -15.33
C THR A 428 -14.44 -0.46 -16.63
N GLY A 429 -14.03 -1.73 -16.57
CA GLY A 429 -13.59 -2.48 -17.75
C GLY A 429 -14.69 -2.58 -18.81
N LEU A 430 -15.92 -2.91 -18.38
CA LEU A 430 -17.09 -2.91 -19.28
C LEU A 430 -17.28 -1.53 -19.94
N LEU A 431 -17.19 -0.44 -19.17
CA LEU A 431 -17.38 0.91 -19.72
C LEU A 431 -16.29 1.37 -20.68
N LEU A 432 -15.06 0.89 -20.50
CA LEU A 432 -13.91 1.22 -21.34
C LEU A 432 -13.84 0.38 -22.62
N GLU A 433 -14.31 -0.87 -22.58
CA GLU A 433 -14.34 -1.78 -23.73
C GLU A 433 -15.53 -1.53 -24.66
N LEU A 434 -16.49 -0.68 -24.26
CA LEU A 434 -17.64 -0.32 -25.09
C LEU A 434 -17.20 0.42 -26.37
N PRO A 435 -17.67 -0.03 -27.55
CA PRO A 435 -17.56 0.74 -28.79
C PRO A 435 -18.21 2.11 -28.62
N TRP A 436 -17.57 3.15 -29.16
CA TRP A 436 -18.12 4.51 -29.16
C TRP A 436 -18.45 4.97 -30.58
N PRO A 437 -19.70 5.41 -30.85
CA PRO A 437 -20.87 5.36 -29.97
C PRO A 437 -21.42 3.92 -29.78
N PRO A 438 -22.25 3.64 -28.76
CA PRO A 438 -22.90 2.35 -28.59
C PRO A 438 -23.94 2.13 -29.71
N GLU A 439 -23.49 1.66 -30.86
CA GLU A 439 -24.34 1.49 -32.04
C GLU A 439 -25.24 0.25 -31.90
N GLY A 440 -26.56 0.48 -31.95
CA GLY A 440 -27.57 -0.57 -32.03
C GLY A 440 -28.30 -0.88 -30.72
N PRO A 441 -29.56 -1.35 -30.81
CA PRO A 441 -30.41 -1.61 -29.64
C PRO A 441 -29.87 -2.72 -28.72
N GLY A 442 -29.15 -3.71 -29.25
CA GLY A 442 -28.57 -4.80 -28.45
C GLY A 442 -27.46 -4.34 -27.50
N ILE A 443 -26.57 -3.44 -27.96
CA ILE A 443 -25.48 -2.89 -27.12
C ILE A 443 -26.06 -1.99 -26.02
N ARG A 444 -27.04 -1.14 -26.37
CA ARG A 444 -27.74 -0.28 -25.40
C ARG A 444 -28.48 -1.09 -24.34
N HIS A 445 -29.18 -2.17 -24.73
CA HIS A 445 -29.87 -3.05 -23.79
C HIS A 445 -28.88 -3.73 -22.83
N ARG A 446 -27.78 -4.29 -23.36
CA ARG A 446 -26.74 -4.91 -22.53
C ARG A 446 -26.11 -3.94 -21.54
N LEU A 447 -25.79 -2.72 -22.00
CA LEU A 447 -25.26 -1.68 -21.12
C LEU A 447 -26.27 -1.28 -20.03
N ALA A 448 -27.56 -1.21 -20.36
CA ALA A 448 -28.60 -0.95 -19.38
C ALA A 448 -28.68 -2.08 -18.34
N GLU A 449 -28.54 -3.35 -18.75
CA GLU A 449 -28.45 -4.48 -17.82
C GLU A 449 -27.21 -4.39 -16.92
N ASP A 450 -26.04 -4.06 -17.46
CA ASP A 450 -24.80 -3.90 -16.70
C ASP A 450 -24.91 -2.77 -15.66
N LEU A 451 -25.52 -1.63 -16.04
CA LEU A 451 -25.82 -0.51 -15.13
C LEU A 451 -26.77 -0.93 -14.00
N ARG A 452 -27.81 -1.70 -14.34
CA ARG A 452 -28.77 -2.24 -13.38
C ARG A 452 -28.11 -3.22 -12.40
N LEU A 453 -27.17 -4.04 -12.86
CA LEU A 453 -26.44 -4.99 -12.02
C LEU A 453 -25.42 -4.31 -11.10
N PHE A 454 -24.80 -3.21 -11.54
CA PHE A 454 -23.82 -2.48 -10.75
C PHE A 454 -24.45 -1.56 -9.69
N THR A 455 -25.63 -1.00 -9.97
CA THR A 455 -26.34 -0.06 -9.06
C THR A 455 -26.52 -0.59 -7.62
N PRO A 456 -26.94 -1.85 -7.39
CA PRO A 456 -27.01 -2.44 -6.06
C PRO A 456 -25.67 -2.48 -5.31
N THR A 457 -24.55 -2.64 -6.02
CA THR A 457 -23.22 -2.57 -5.41
C THR A 457 -22.95 -1.16 -4.88
N LEU A 458 -23.22 -0.11 -5.68
CA LEU A 458 -23.06 1.28 -5.26
C LEU A 458 -23.92 1.60 -4.03
N GLU A 459 -25.17 1.13 -3.99
CA GLU A 459 -26.10 1.32 -2.87
C GLU A 459 -25.65 0.60 -1.60
N SER A 460 -25.17 -0.64 -1.75
CA SER A 460 -24.62 -1.43 -0.64
C SER A 460 -23.39 -0.75 -0.05
N THR A 461 -22.44 -0.34 -0.89
CA THR A 461 -21.24 0.38 -0.47
C THR A 461 -21.59 1.73 0.17
N PHE A 462 -22.52 2.49 -0.42
CA PHE A 462 -23.02 3.74 0.16
C PHE A 462 -23.61 3.52 1.57
N THR A 463 -24.42 2.49 1.74
CA THR A 463 -25.04 2.13 3.02
C THR A 463 -23.98 1.73 4.06
N SER A 464 -23.01 0.91 3.65
CA SER A 464 -21.88 0.48 4.48
C SER A 464 -21.04 1.67 4.96
N VAL A 465 -20.71 2.60 4.06
CA VAL A 465 -19.99 3.84 4.41
C VAL A 465 -20.83 4.71 5.35
N SER A 466 -22.12 4.85 5.09
CA SER A 466 -23.03 5.68 5.91
C SER A 466 -23.20 5.18 7.34
N ARG A 467 -22.99 3.88 7.59
CA ARG A 467 -23.07 3.26 8.92
C ARG A 467 -21.77 3.36 9.72
N ARG A 468 -20.69 3.89 9.16
CA ARG A 468 -19.40 4.04 9.87
C ARG A 468 -19.60 4.92 11.10
N VAL A 469 -18.96 4.55 12.21
CA VAL A 469 -19.00 5.29 13.49
C VAL A 469 -18.66 6.78 13.30
N LEU A 470 -17.69 7.06 12.42
CA LEU A 470 -17.24 8.41 12.06
C LEU A 470 -18.34 9.32 11.46
N LEU A 471 -19.44 8.75 10.98
CA LEU A 471 -20.57 9.48 10.39
C LEU A 471 -21.84 9.44 11.26
N GLN A 472 -21.78 8.85 12.45
CA GLN A 472 -22.92 8.84 13.37
C GLN A 472 -23.31 10.27 13.76
N GLY A 473 -24.62 10.58 13.69
CA GLY A 473 -25.14 11.93 13.96
C GLY A 473 -24.92 12.95 12.83
N ARG A 474 -24.26 12.58 11.72
CA ARG A 474 -24.05 13.46 10.56
C ARG A 474 -25.03 13.13 9.43
N THR A 475 -25.92 14.08 9.12
CA THR A 475 -26.85 13.94 8.00
C THR A 475 -26.10 13.90 6.66
N PHE A 476 -26.74 13.29 5.65
CA PHE A 476 -26.23 13.31 4.29
C PHE A 476 -26.58 14.66 3.64
N ASP A 477 -25.58 15.43 3.23
CA ASP A 477 -25.80 16.68 2.51
C ASP A 477 -26.19 16.40 1.06
N ARG A 478 -27.49 16.26 0.85
CA ARG A 478 -28.06 16.01 -0.46
C ARG A 478 -27.87 17.19 -1.42
N LYS A 479 -27.86 18.43 -0.93
CA LYS A 479 -27.71 19.62 -1.79
C LYS A 479 -26.32 19.66 -2.41
N GLU A 480 -25.30 19.38 -1.61
CA GLU A 480 -23.92 19.30 -2.10
C GLU A 480 -23.74 18.14 -3.10
N ALA A 481 -24.36 16.99 -2.84
CA ALA A 481 -24.31 15.84 -3.74
C ALA A 481 -25.03 16.12 -5.08
N GLU A 482 -26.19 16.78 -5.05
CA GLU A 482 -26.90 17.22 -6.25
C GLU A 482 -26.08 18.25 -7.03
N ALA A 483 -25.49 19.23 -6.37
CA ALA A 483 -24.61 20.20 -7.01
C ALA A 483 -23.37 19.55 -7.65
N LEU A 484 -22.83 18.47 -7.06
CA LEU A 484 -21.75 17.70 -7.66
C LEU A 484 -22.24 16.95 -8.90
N ARG A 485 -23.38 16.24 -8.82
CA ARG A 485 -23.99 15.54 -9.97
C ARG A 485 -24.20 16.50 -11.14
N ASP A 486 -24.75 17.68 -10.86
CA ASP A 486 -25.13 18.66 -11.90
C ASP A 486 -23.92 19.24 -12.63
N ARG A 487 -22.70 19.19 -12.05
CA ARG A 487 -21.46 19.54 -12.75
C ARG A 487 -21.09 18.57 -13.88
N PHE A 488 -21.54 17.32 -13.79
CA PHE A 488 -21.24 16.27 -14.77
C PHE A 488 -22.35 16.06 -15.78
N LEU A 489 -23.58 16.47 -15.46
CA LEU A 489 -24.65 16.51 -16.45
C LEU A 489 -24.27 17.55 -17.51
N ALA A 490 -24.16 17.11 -18.77
CA ALA A 490 -23.89 18.01 -19.88
C ALA A 490 -24.90 19.18 -19.86
N PRO A 491 -24.48 20.43 -20.17
CA PRO A 491 -25.44 21.51 -20.34
C PRO A 491 -26.38 21.09 -21.47
N ALA A 492 -27.64 20.82 -21.13
CA ALA A 492 -28.67 20.58 -22.13
C ALA A 492 -28.61 21.76 -23.10
N HIS A 493 -28.29 21.48 -24.36
CA HIS A 493 -28.39 22.47 -25.43
C HIS A 493 -29.79 23.09 -25.35
N ARG A 494 -29.86 24.34 -24.89
CA ARG A 494 -31.06 25.17 -24.97
C ARG A 494 -31.22 25.69 -26.37
#